data_AF-A0A1W0WWW0-F1
#
_entry.id   AF-A0A1W0WWW0-F1
#
_cell.length_a   1.000
_cell.length_b   1.000
_cell.length_c   1.000
_cell.angle_alpha   90.00
_cell.angle_beta   90.00
_cell.angle_gamma   90.00
#
_symmetry.space_group_name_H-M   'P 1'
#
loop_
_entity.id
_entity.type
_entity.pdbx_description
1 polymer ?
#
loop_
_entity_poly.entity_id
_entity_poly.type
_entity_poly.pdbx_seq_one_letter_code
_entity_poly.pdbx_strand_id
1 'polypeptide(L)'
;MEELKKNPFFDKYAERLAQLQKQNPEKFLKMAEDIKAKNELAAAADQSTEAPPVAKVPVNVKPVYNKQRQLSDVMKVDLLAGRPVQEVAELWAAYHKLRDGFVAAIVPTAMYDTITARSNRFPVFLYPLPRSGGYEFFVAEFQGRECFFTQLAQYQTRQADSPPCLSVIHFEEFRSDGAVLMRGEYDEKVLNAAEVQCLLNQMQLYYGTEDAAKIRLVEAFNHSPATFQHTDLIAEVEHSFASLKAAN
;
A
#
# COMPACT_ATOMS: atom_id res chain seq x y z
N MET A 1 -25.15 18.76 15.23
CA MET A 1 -24.44 20.02 15.62
C MET A 1 -23.55 19.83 16.83
N GLU A 2 -23.94 19.02 17.83
CA GLU A 2 -23.09 18.74 19.00
C GLU A 2 -21.91 17.79 18.73
N GLU A 3 -22.01 16.89 17.75
CA GLU A 3 -20.89 15.99 17.40
C GLU A 3 -19.74 16.70 16.66
N LEU A 4 -20.04 17.75 15.89
CA LEU A 4 -19.00 18.54 15.22
C LEU A 4 -18.06 19.25 16.21
N LYS A 5 -18.56 19.57 17.42
CA LYS A 5 -17.78 20.23 18.49
C LYS A 5 -16.71 19.34 19.11
N LYS A 6 -16.73 18.02 18.83
CA LYS A 6 -15.73 17.07 19.32
C LYS A 6 -14.51 16.95 18.41
N ASN A 7 -14.53 17.59 17.23
CA ASN A 7 -13.40 17.59 16.30
C ASN A 7 -12.32 18.59 16.77
N PRO A 8 -11.04 18.16 16.95
CA PRO A 8 -9.93 19.01 17.42
C PRO A 8 -9.66 20.25 16.56
N PHE A 9 -10.20 20.32 15.35
CA PHE A 9 -10.04 21.47 14.44
C PHE A 9 -11.29 22.34 14.31
N PHE A 10 -12.38 22.03 15.05
CA PHE A 10 -13.69 22.69 14.92
C PHE A 10 -13.64 24.21 15.07
N ASP A 11 -12.83 24.73 15.99
CA ASP A 11 -12.70 26.15 16.25
C ASP A 11 -12.21 26.95 15.03
N LYS A 12 -11.37 26.33 14.18
CA LYS A 12 -10.84 26.95 12.95
C LYS A 12 -11.88 27.03 11.83
N TYR A 13 -12.90 26.18 11.86
CA TYR A 13 -13.96 26.11 10.84
C TYR A 13 -15.26 26.78 11.29
N ALA A 14 -15.48 26.95 12.59
CA ALA A 14 -16.69 27.56 13.16
C ALA A 14 -16.92 29.00 12.65
N GLU A 15 -15.87 29.82 12.58
CA GLU A 15 -15.98 31.20 12.07
C GLU A 15 -16.32 31.25 10.58
N ARG A 16 -15.74 30.36 9.77
CA ARG A 16 -16.02 30.27 8.33
C ARG A 16 -17.43 29.74 8.07
N LEU A 17 -17.90 28.78 8.89
CA LEU A 17 -19.27 28.26 8.82
C LEU A 17 -20.30 29.34 9.17
N ALA A 18 -20.04 30.15 10.19
CA ALA A 18 -20.92 31.26 10.58
C ALA A 18 -20.99 32.37 9.50
N GLN A 19 -19.87 32.65 8.82
CA GLN A 19 -19.84 33.58 7.69
C GLN A 19 -20.61 33.04 6.47
N LEU A 20 -20.44 31.77 6.13
CA LEU A 20 -21.17 31.10 5.04
C LEU A 20 -22.68 31.06 5.29
N GLN A 21 -23.10 30.83 6.54
CA GLN A 21 -24.50 30.82 6.94
C GLN A 21 -25.16 32.21 6.80
N LYS A 22 -24.41 33.30 7.07
CA LYS A 22 -24.90 34.68 6.89
C LYS A 22 -24.92 35.13 5.44
N GLN A 23 -23.94 34.72 4.63
CA GLN A 23 -23.78 35.21 3.26
C GLN A 23 -24.66 34.49 2.24
N ASN A 24 -24.93 33.18 2.42
CA ASN A 24 -25.75 32.40 1.50
C ASN A 24 -26.47 31.24 2.22
N PRO A 25 -27.60 31.53 2.91
CA PRO A 25 -28.33 30.53 3.69
C PRO A 25 -28.83 29.34 2.85
N GLU A 26 -29.23 29.56 1.59
CA GLU A 26 -29.71 28.50 0.70
C GLU A 26 -28.62 27.50 0.30
N LYS A 27 -27.39 27.97 0.02
CA LYS A 27 -26.25 27.08 -0.27
C LYS A 27 -25.84 26.27 0.95
N PHE A 28 -25.94 26.87 2.14
CA PHE A 28 -25.62 26.20 3.39
C PHE A 28 -26.64 25.10 3.71
N LEU A 29 -27.94 25.38 3.54
CA LEU A 29 -29.02 24.38 3.67
C LEU A 29 -28.80 23.21 2.72
N LYS A 30 -28.51 23.48 1.44
CA LYS A 30 -28.27 22.43 0.45
C LYS A 30 -27.02 21.59 0.78
N MET A 31 -25.91 22.21 1.20
CA MET A 31 -24.73 21.48 1.66
C MET A 31 -24.99 20.68 2.94
N ALA A 32 -25.78 21.20 3.88
CA ALA A 32 -26.14 20.50 5.10
C ALA A 32 -27.06 19.30 4.82
N GLU A 33 -28.00 19.44 3.89
CA GLU A 33 -28.84 18.35 3.38
C GLU A 33 -28.03 17.31 2.61
N ASP A 34 -27.09 17.73 1.77
CA ASP A 34 -26.18 16.83 1.05
C ASP A 34 -25.28 16.05 2.02
N ILE A 35 -24.75 16.69 3.06
CA ILE A 35 -23.94 16.03 4.10
C ILE A 35 -24.81 15.11 4.95
N LYS A 36 -26.03 15.52 5.30
CA LYS A 36 -26.96 14.68 6.07
C LYS A 36 -27.39 13.46 5.25
N ALA A 37 -27.71 13.63 3.98
CA ALA A 37 -28.00 12.54 3.06
C ALA A 37 -26.79 11.60 2.90
N LYS A 38 -25.56 12.15 2.77
CA LYS A 38 -24.33 11.35 2.65
C LYS A 38 -23.99 10.60 3.93
N ASN A 39 -24.28 11.18 5.10
CA ASN A 39 -24.14 10.53 6.41
C ASN A 39 -25.25 9.51 6.67
N GLU A 40 -26.48 9.74 6.19
CA GLU A 40 -27.59 8.78 6.25
C GLU A 40 -27.36 7.60 5.28
N LEU A 41 -26.77 7.84 4.11
CA LEU A 41 -26.28 6.81 3.18
C LEU A 41 -25.11 6.01 3.78
N ALA A 42 -24.21 6.66 4.53
CA ALA A 42 -23.13 5.99 5.26
C ALA A 42 -23.66 5.19 6.47
N ALA A 43 -24.61 5.73 7.22
CA ALA A 43 -25.24 5.06 8.37
C ALA A 43 -26.15 3.89 7.94
N ALA A 44 -26.76 3.97 6.75
CA ALA A 44 -27.49 2.86 6.14
C ALA A 44 -26.54 1.75 5.63
N ALA A 45 -25.32 2.09 5.22
CA ALA A 45 -24.26 1.13 4.92
C ALA A 45 -23.64 0.49 6.18
N ASP A 46 -23.77 1.15 7.34
CA ASP A 46 -23.27 0.69 8.64
C ASP A 46 -24.26 -0.27 9.36
N GLN A 47 -25.49 -0.45 8.85
CA GLN A 47 -26.45 -1.44 9.36
C GLN A 47 -26.28 -2.85 8.74
N SER A 48 -25.39 -3.02 7.77
CA SER A 48 -24.81 -4.33 7.44
C SER A 48 -23.66 -4.62 8.40
N THR A 49 -24.00 -5.07 9.62
CA THR A 49 -23.07 -5.78 10.50
C THR A 49 -22.80 -7.16 9.95
N GLU A 50 -22.10 -7.22 8.82
CA GLU A 50 -21.32 -8.35 8.37
C GLU A 50 -20.30 -7.76 7.40
N ALA A 51 -19.05 -7.67 7.85
CA ALA A 51 -17.94 -7.51 6.92
C ALA A 51 -18.13 -8.56 5.82
N PRO A 52 -18.05 -8.20 4.53
CA PRO A 52 -18.15 -9.20 3.48
C PRO A 52 -17.14 -10.30 3.81
N PRO A 53 -17.52 -11.59 3.74
CA PRO A 53 -16.57 -12.65 3.95
C PRO A 53 -15.40 -12.34 3.02
N VAL A 54 -14.17 -12.35 3.55
CA VAL A 54 -12.97 -12.42 2.74
C VAL A 54 -13.10 -13.73 1.98
N ALA A 55 -13.82 -13.67 0.85
CA ALA A 55 -14.27 -14.80 0.10
C ALA A 55 -13.01 -15.40 -0.49
N LYS A 56 -12.49 -16.42 0.20
CA LYS A 56 -11.46 -17.37 -0.20
C LYS A 56 -10.65 -16.83 -1.39
N VAL A 57 -9.66 -15.99 -1.11
CA VAL A 57 -8.66 -15.62 -2.14
C VAL A 57 -8.11 -16.95 -2.65
N PRO A 58 -8.40 -17.36 -3.90
CA PRO A 58 -7.93 -18.64 -4.39
C PRO A 58 -6.41 -18.53 -4.54
N VAL A 59 -5.65 -19.31 -3.78
CA VAL A 59 -4.18 -19.37 -3.79
C VAL A 59 -3.62 -20.02 -5.07
N ASN A 60 -4.27 -19.81 -6.22
CA ASN A 60 -3.89 -20.47 -7.45
C ASN A 60 -3.93 -19.49 -8.64
N VAL A 61 -3.00 -18.54 -8.61
CA VAL A 61 -2.75 -17.62 -9.71
C VAL A 61 -1.58 -18.16 -10.53
N LYS A 62 -1.84 -18.45 -11.81
CA LYS A 62 -0.80 -18.81 -12.78
C LYS A 62 0.11 -17.60 -12.99
N PRO A 63 1.44 -17.78 -13.13
CA PRO A 63 2.35 -16.65 -13.33
C PRO A 63 1.96 -15.90 -14.61
N VAL A 64 1.62 -14.62 -14.47
CA VAL A 64 1.14 -13.75 -15.56
C VAL A 64 2.29 -13.33 -16.49
N TYR A 65 3.56 -13.53 -16.08
CA TYR A 65 4.73 -13.10 -16.83
C TYR A 65 5.73 -14.25 -17.02
N ASN A 66 5.70 -14.90 -18.20
CA ASN A 66 6.58 -16.01 -18.57
C ASN A 66 8.02 -15.59 -18.98
N LYS A 67 8.39 -14.32 -18.82
CA LYS A 67 9.76 -13.83 -19.08
C LYS A 67 10.31 -13.20 -17.81
N GLN A 68 11.25 -13.90 -17.17
CA GLN A 68 11.99 -13.36 -16.02
C GLN A 68 12.75 -12.11 -16.46
N ARG A 69 12.28 -10.94 -16.04
CA ARG A 69 12.97 -9.67 -16.28
C ARG A 69 14.33 -9.68 -15.57
N GLN A 70 15.36 -9.21 -16.26
CA GLN A 70 16.73 -9.09 -15.76
C GLN A 70 17.13 -7.62 -15.64
N LEU A 71 18.15 -7.30 -14.84
CA LEU A 71 18.60 -5.91 -14.70
C LEU A 71 19.08 -5.33 -16.04
N SER A 72 19.62 -6.20 -16.91
CA SER A 72 20.03 -5.84 -18.28
C SER A 72 18.90 -5.33 -19.17
N ASP A 73 17.64 -5.69 -18.86
CA ASP A 73 16.46 -5.16 -19.56
C ASP A 73 16.17 -3.71 -19.16
N VAL A 74 16.70 -3.25 -18.01
CA VAL A 74 16.45 -1.92 -17.45
C VAL A 74 17.62 -0.98 -17.71
N MET A 75 18.84 -1.44 -17.46
CA MET A 75 20.06 -0.64 -17.64
C MET A 75 21.27 -1.50 -18.01
N LYS A 76 22.28 -0.85 -18.58
CA LYS A 76 23.51 -1.52 -19.01
C LYS A 76 24.31 -1.98 -17.79
N VAL A 77 24.24 -3.27 -17.48
CA VAL A 77 24.93 -3.88 -16.32
C VAL A 77 26.45 -3.70 -16.40
N ASP A 78 27.02 -3.70 -17.60
CA ASP A 78 28.45 -3.43 -17.82
C ASP A 78 28.90 -2.08 -17.27
N LEU A 79 28.00 -1.09 -17.25
CA LEU A 79 28.30 0.22 -16.69
C LEU A 79 28.29 0.22 -15.16
N LEU A 80 27.78 -0.81 -14.51
CA LEU A 80 27.69 -0.94 -13.06
C LEU A 80 28.69 -1.94 -12.49
N ALA A 81 29.19 -2.85 -13.32
CA ALA A 81 30.14 -3.89 -12.92
C ALA A 81 31.40 -3.27 -12.26
N GLY A 82 31.76 -3.75 -11.07
CA GLY A 82 32.93 -3.30 -10.33
C GLY A 82 32.78 -1.95 -9.61
N ARG A 83 31.61 -1.30 -9.68
CA ARG A 83 31.33 -0.08 -8.91
C ARG A 83 30.93 -0.39 -7.47
N PRO A 84 31.24 0.49 -6.50
CA PRO A 84 30.73 0.35 -5.15
C PRO A 84 29.19 0.49 -5.13
N VAL A 85 28.54 -0.25 -4.22
CA VAL A 85 27.08 -0.24 -4.05
C VAL A 85 26.50 1.16 -3.90
N GLN A 86 27.21 2.06 -3.23
CA GLN A 86 26.79 3.46 -3.07
C GLN A 86 26.62 4.18 -4.42
N GLU A 87 27.55 3.97 -5.34
CA GLU A 87 27.48 4.58 -6.68
C GLU A 87 26.40 3.92 -7.54
N VAL A 88 26.24 2.59 -7.42
CA VAL A 88 25.12 1.87 -8.05
C VAL A 88 23.78 2.42 -7.57
N ALA A 89 23.64 2.70 -6.27
CA ALA A 89 22.45 3.29 -5.68
C ALA A 89 22.11 4.67 -6.25
N GLU A 90 23.12 5.53 -6.38
CA GLU A 90 22.98 6.87 -6.95
C GLU A 90 22.54 6.81 -8.42
N LEU A 91 23.18 5.94 -9.22
CA LEU A 91 22.81 5.72 -10.62
C LEU A 91 21.39 5.15 -10.75
N TRP A 92 21.04 4.19 -9.89
CA TRP A 92 19.71 3.58 -9.85
C TRP A 92 18.61 4.59 -9.53
N ALA A 93 18.83 5.43 -8.52
CA ALA A 93 17.91 6.49 -8.13
C ALA A 93 17.80 7.57 -9.23
N ALA A 94 18.94 8.01 -9.78
CA ALA A 94 18.97 9.02 -10.84
C ALA A 94 18.25 8.55 -12.11
N TYR A 95 18.43 7.29 -12.51
CA TYR A 95 17.77 6.72 -13.68
C TYR A 95 16.24 6.74 -13.57
N HIS A 96 15.70 6.41 -12.40
CA HIS A 96 14.24 6.36 -12.18
C HIS A 96 13.62 7.71 -11.87
N LYS A 97 14.37 8.64 -11.26
CA LYS A 97 13.89 10.01 -11.01
C LYS A 97 13.47 10.76 -12.28
N LEU A 98 14.02 10.37 -13.43
CA LEU A 98 13.72 10.98 -14.73
C LEU A 98 12.52 10.33 -15.44
N ARG A 99 11.82 9.38 -14.81
CA ARG A 99 10.75 8.60 -15.42
C ARG A 99 9.51 8.59 -14.53
N ASP A 100 8.39 8.98 -15.11
CA ASP A 100 7.07 8.88 -14.47
C ASP A 100 6.61 7.42 -14.39
N GLY A 101 5.69 7.12 -13.46
CA GLY A 101 5.19 5.76 -13.25
C GLY A 101 6.18 4.75 -12.64
N PHE A 102 7.33 5.20 -12.12
CA PHE A 102 8.31 4.33 -11.46
C PHE A 102 8.75 4.82 -10.09
N VAL A 103 9.04 3.85 -9.22
CA VAL A 103 9.79 4.06 -7.98
C VAL A 103 10.96 3.09 -7.93
N ALA A 104 12.00 3.46 -7.20
CA ALA A 104 13.22 2.69 -7.09
C ALA A 104 13.77 2.76 -5.67
N ALA A 105 14.32 1.65 -5.18
CA ALA A 105 15.05 1.62 -3.93
C ALA A 105 16.20 0.60 -3.97
N ILE A 106 17.06 0.69 -2.96
CA ILE A 106 18.07 -0.31 -2.64
C ILE A 106 17.62 -1.02 -1.38
N VAL A 107 17.47 -2.34 -1.45
CA VAL A 107 17.08 -3.19 -0.34
C VAL A 107 18.34 -3.90 0.17
N PRO A 108 18.66 -3.83 1.47
CA PRO A 108 19.78 -4.60 2.03
C PRO A 108 19.57 -6.10 1.83
N THR A 109 20.63 -6.83 1.47
CA THR A 109 20.54 -8.29 1.21
C THR A 109 19.86 -9.04 2.35
N ALA A 110 20.22 -8.74 3.60
CA ALA A 110 19.63 -9.39 4.77
C ALA A 110 18.10 -9.19 4.85
N MET A 111 17.60 -8.00 4.53
CA MET A 111 16.16 -7.72 4.51
C MET A 111 15.48 -8.45 3.36
N TYR A 112 16.09 -8.47 2.16
CA TYR A 112 15.55 -9.17 1.01
C TYR A 112 15.48 -10.69 1.23
N ASP A 113 16.47 -11.27 1.92
CA ASP A 113 16.47 -12.68 2.29
C ASP A 113 15.30 -13.01 3.21
N THR A 114 15.04 -12.15 4.21
CA THR A 114 13.86 -12.27 5.09
C THR A 114 12.55 -12.15 4.30
N ILE A 115 12.44 -11.17 3.40
CA ILE A 115 11.27 -10.99 2.53
C ILE A 115 11.02 -12.26 1.72
N THR A 116 12.07 -12.80 1.09
CA THR A 116 11.99 -13.98 0.22
C THR A 116 11.59 -15.24 1.01
N ALA A 117 12.21 -15.46 2.17
CA ALA A 117 11.87 -16.61 3.02
C ALA A 117 10.42 -16.55 3.50
N ARG A 118 9.93 -15.36 3.83
CA ARG A 118 8.56 -15.15 4.31
C ARG A 118 7.54 -15.20 3.18
N SER A 119 7.80 -14.60 2.03
CA SER A 119 6.91 -14.62 0.87
C SER A 119 6.74 -16.02 0.28
N ASN A 120 7.79 -16.85 0.32
CA ASN A 120 7.67 -18.25 -0.09
C ASN A 120 6.72 -19.06 0.80
N ARG A 121 6.58 -18.69 2.08
CA ARG A 121 5.66 -19.34 3.03
C ARG A 121 4.27 -18.71 3.00
N PHE A 122 4.21 -17.39 2.79
CA PHE A 122 3.02 -16.57 2.90
C PHE A 122 2.92 -15.65 1.67
N PRO A 123 2.51 -16.20 0.50
CA PRO A 123 2.66 -15.51 -0.78
C PRO A 123 1.64 -14.39 -1.01
N VAL A 124 0.58 -14.29 -0.21
CA VAL A 124 -0.47 -13.28 -0.40
C VAL A 124 -0.68 -12.49 0.87
N PHE A 125 -0.84 -11.18 0.78
CA PHE A 125 -1.21 -10.35 1.93
C PHE A 125 -2.03 -9.12 1.54
N LEU A 126 -2.67 -8.51 2.54
CA LEU A 126 -3.50 -7.33 2.37
C LEU A 126 -2.79 -6.11 2.97
N TYR A 127 -2.85 -4.97 2.28
CA TYR A 127 -2.26 -3.71 2.74
C TYR A 127 -3.30 -2.58 2.73
N PRO A 128 -3.47 -1.86 3.84
CA PRO A 128 -4.33 -0.68 3.89
C PRO A 128 -3.56 0.54 3.36
N LEU A 129 -4.21 1.32 2.51
CA LEU A 129 -3.74 2.61 2.02
C LEU A 129 -4.69 3.70 2.52
N PRO A 130 -4.21 4.67 3.34
CA PRO A 130 -5.02 5.78 3.78
C PRO A 130 -5.55 6.62 2.61
N ARG A 131 -6.85 6.94 2.62
CA ARG A 131 -7.53 7.85 1.70
C ARG A 131 -8.33 8.89 2.50
N SER A 132 -8.90 9.89 1.83
CA SER A 132 -9.63 10.99 2.48
C SER A 132 -10.87 10.57 3.29
N GLY A 133 -11.44 9.39 3.01
CA GLY A 133 -12.65 8.88 3.65
C GLY A 133 -12.48 7.56 4.40
N GLY A 134 -11.24 7.12 4.68
CA GLY A 134 -10.96 5.83 5.32
C GLY A 134 -9.78 5.14 4.67
N TYR A 135 -9.85 3.82 4.54
CA TYR A 135 -8.78 3.00 3.96
C TYR A 135 -9.26 2.30 2.69
N GLU A 136 -8.39 2.29 1.69
CA GLU A 136 -8.51 1.41 0.53
C GLU A 136 -7.54 0.23 0.71
N PHE A 137 -7.95 -0.97 0.36
CA PHE A 137 -7.11 -2.15 0.53
C PHE A 137 -6.53 -2.65 -0.80
N PHE A 138 -5.29 -3.10 -0.75
CA PHE A 138 -4.56 -3.70 -1.87
C PHE A 138 -4.14 -5.12 -1.49
N VAL A 139 -4.44 -6.07 -2.36
CA VAL A 139 -3.91 -7.44 -2.26
C VAL A 139 -2.56 -7.44 -2.95
N ALA A 140 -1.52 -7.91 -2.25
CA ALA A 140 -0.22 -8.16 -2.85
C ALA A 140 0.00 -9.67 -2.99
N GLU A 141 0.54 -10.08 -4.14
CA GLU A 141 0.87 -11.46 -4.44
C GLU A 141 2.33 -11.57 -4.85
N PHE A 142 3.11 -12.36 -4.11
CA PHE A 142 4.52 -12.63 -4.40
C PHE A 142 4.66 -13.80 -5.37
N GLN A 143 5.49 -13.60 -6.40
CA GLN A 143 5.85 -14.60 -7.40
C GLN A 143 7.37 -14.58 -7.59
N GLY A 144 8.07 -15.34 -6.74
CA GLY A 144 9.54 -15.33 -6.71
C GLY A 144 10.08 -13.94 -6.37
N ARG A 145 10.80 -13.32 -7.32
CA ARG A 145 11.43 -11.98 -7.17
C ARG A 145 10.46 -10.83 -7.44
N GLU A 146 9.25 -11.13 -7.90
CA GLU A 146 8.23 -10.15 -8.24
C GLU A 146 7.10 -10.13 -7.19
N CYS A 147 6.48 -8.96 -7.02
CA CYS A 147 5.31 -8.77 -6.17
C CYS A 147 4.31 -7.87 -6.88
N PHE A 148 3.04 -8.28 -6.94
CA PHE A 148 2.00 -7.61 -7.70
C PHE A 148 0.90 -7.13 -6.77
N PHE A 149 0.56 -5.85 -6.84
CA PHE A 149 -0.47 -5.21 -6.04
C PHE A 149 -1.70 -4.92 -6.90
N THR A 150 -2.86 -5.31 -6.39
CA THR A 150 -4.17 -5.12 -7.03
C THR A 150 -5.14 -4.54 -6.02
N GLN A 151 -5.94 -3.55 -6.42
CA GLN A 151 -7.02 -3.03 -5.58
C GLN A 151 -7.99 -4.15 -5.20
N LEU A 152 -8.31 -4.30 -3.91
CA LEU A 152 -9.20 -5.36 -3.42
C LEU A 152 -10.58 -5.28 -4.08
N ALA A 153 -11.11 -4.07 -4.30
CA ALA A 153 -12.40 -3.87 -4.97
C ALA A 153 -12.40 -4.39 -6.43
N GLN A 154 -11.27 -4.25 -7.13
CA GLN A 154 -11.12 -4.81 -8.48
C GLN A 154 -10.97 -6.33 -8.43
N TYR A 155 -10.18 -6.82 -7.48
CA TYR A 155 -9.98 -8.26 -7.27
C TYR A 155 -11.30 -8.98 -6.99
N GLN A 156 -12.19 -8.39 -6.19
CA GLN A 156 -13.50 -8.97 -5.90
C GLN A 156 -14.45 -9.00 -7.11
N THR A 157 -14.29 -8.06 -8.05
CA THR A 157 -15.17 -7.95 -9.22
C THR A 157 -14.67 -8.74 -10.43
N ARG A 158 -13.36 -8.86 -10.64
CA ARG A 158 -12.76 -9.53 -11.81
C ARG A 158 -11.86 -10.72 -11.47
N GLN A 159 -11.66 -11.02 -10.19
CA GLN A 159 -10.82 -12.12 -9.69
C GLN A 159 -9.42 -12.10 -10.33
N ALA A 160 -8.91 -13.26 -10.75
CA ALA A 160 -7.57 -13.47 -11.29
C ALA A 160 -7.27 -12.73 -12.62
N ASP A 161 -8.29 -12.13 -13.26
CA ASP A 161 -8.12 -11.35 -14.50
C ASP A 161 -7.90 -9.85 -14.22
N SER A 162 -7.86 -9.43 -12.95
CA SER A 162 -7.61 -8.03 -12.57
C SER A 162 -6.14 -7.67 -12.84
N PRO A 163 -5.84 -6.65 -13.68
CA PRO A 163 -4.47 -6.24 -13.89
C PRO A 163 -3.90 -5.60 -12.61
N PRO A 164 -2.65 -5.90 -12.23
CA PRO A 164 -2.03 -5.24 -11.09
C PRO A 164 -1.83 -3.75 -11.38
N CYS A 165 -2.10 -2.91 -10.37
CA CYS A 165 -1.87 -1.46 -10.44
C CYS A 165 -0.46 -1.06 -9.97
N LEU A 166 0.27 -1.99 -9.36
CA LEU A 166 1.69 -1.85 -9.02
C LEU A 166 2.40 -3.20 -9.17
N SER A 167 3.48 -3.24 -9.93
CA SER A 167 4.39 -4.38 -10.09
C SER A 167 5.75 -4.03 -9.51
N VAL A 168 6.25 -4.86 -8.61
CA VAL A 168 7.55 -4.72 -7.96
C VAL A 168 8.43 -5.86 -8.41
N ILE A 169 9.70 -5.56 -8.72
CA ILE A 169 10.72 -6.56 -9.04
C ILE A 169 12.01 -6.28 -8.28
N HIS A 170 12.65 -7.36 -7.85
CA HIS A 170 13.97 -7.35 -7.21
C HIS A 170 15.05 -7.95 -8.14
N PHE A 171 16.13 -7.19 -8.31
CA PHE A 171 17.32 -7.54 -9.08
C PHE A 171 18.45 -7.90 -8.12
N GLU A 172 18.90 -9.15 -8.18
CA GLU A 172 19.83 -9.76 -7.21
C GLU A 172 21.31 -9.69 -7.66
N GLU A 173 21.60 -9.00 -8.76
CA GLU A 173 22.93 -8.92 -9.37
C GLU A 173 24.00 -8.36 -8.42
N PHE A 174 23.61 -7.55 -7.42
CA PHE A 174 24.50 -6.96 -6.40
C PHE A 174 24.35 -7.63 -5.02
N ARG A 175 23.63 -8.75 -4.93
CA ARG A 175 23.29 -9.38 -3.66
C ARG A 175 24.52 -9.80 -2.86
N SER A 176 25.59 -10.24 -3.54
CA SER A 176 26.89 -10.56 -2.93
C SER A 176 27.59 -9.34 -2.34
N ASP A 177 27.29 -8.15 -2.86
CA ASP A 177 27.85 -6.87 -2.39
C ASP A 177 26.99 -6.26 -1.27
N GLY A 178 25.95 -6.96 -0.83
CA GLY A 178 25.08 -6.53 0.28
C GLY A 178 23.84 -5.73 -0.14
N ALA A 179 23.53 -5.65 -1.45
CA ALA A 179 22.42 -4.87 -1.96
C ALA A 179 21.59 -5.58 -3.03
N VAL A 180 20.29 -5.30 -3.04
CA VAL A 180 19.33 -5.77 -4.04
C VAL A 180 18.62 -4.55 -4.60
N LEU A 181 18.56 -4.42 -5.93
CA LEU A 181 17.88 -3.28 -6.56
C LEU A 181 16.40 -3.58 -6.68
N MET A 182 15.55 -2.69 -6.17
CA MET A 182 14.11 -2.80 -6.26
C MET A 182 13.57 -1.76 -7.23
N ARG A 183 12.69 -2.18 -8.15
CA ARG A 183 11.91 -1.30 -9.02
C ARG A 183 10.42 -1.56 -8.82
N GLY A 184 9.65 -0.50 -8.62
CA GLY A 184 8.19 -0.52 -8.70
C GLY A 184 7.72 0.22 -9.94
N GLU A 185 6.80 -0.37 -10.70
CA GLU A 185 6.08 0.22 -11.82
C GLU A 185 4.60 0.30 -11.45
N TYR A 186 3.97 1.47 -11.60
CA TYR A 186 2.59 1.67 -11.14
C TYR A 186 1.72 2.43 -12.16
N ASP A 187 0.41 2.19 -12.11
CA ASP A 187 -0.57 2.94 -12.89
C ASP A 187 -0.87 4.28 -12.20
N GLU A 188 -0.42 5.37 -12.82
CA GLU A 188 -0.58 6.74 -12.31
C GLU A 188 -2.04 7.20 -12.24
N LYS A 189 -2.96 6.50 -12.90
CA LYS A 189 -4.40 6.76 -12.78
C LYS A 189 -4.97 6.22 -11.47
N VAL A 190 -4.25 5.33 -10.81
CA VAL A 190 -4.70 4.58 -9.63
C VAL A 190 -3.92 4.97 -8.37
N LEU A 191 -2.61 5.11 -8.52
CA LEU A 191 -1.67 5.39 -7.44
C LEU A 191 -0.77 6.58 -7.78
N ASN A 192 -0.43 7.38 -6.79
CA ASN A 192 0.67 8.34 -6.89
C ASN A 192 1.95 7.82 -6.20
N ALA A 193 3.08 8.47 -6.43
CA ALA A 193 4.39 8.04 -5.90
C ALA A 193 4.43 7.90 -4.37
N ALA A 194 3.75 8.78 -3.62
CA ALA A 194 3.71 8.70 -2.16
C ALA A 194 2.90 7.49 -1.67
N GLU A 195 1.81 7.16 -2.37
CA GLU A 195 0.97 6.00 -2.08
C GLU A 195 1.71 4.69 -2.40
N VAL A 196 2.43 4.65 -3.52
CA VAL A 196 3.30 3.53 -3.85
C VAL A 196 4.37 3.35 -2.77
N GLN A 197 5.05 4.42 -2.37
CA GLN A 197 6.05 4.36 -1.32
C GLN A 197 5.47 3.86 0.00
N CYS A 198 4.24 4.27 0.33
CA CYS A 198 3.51 3.77 1.49
C CYS A 198 3.29 2.24 1.42
N LEU A 199 2.80 1.73 0.29
CA LEU A 199 2.60 0.29 0.08
C LEU A 199 3.92 -0.49 0.18
N LEU A 200 5.00 0.02 -0.42
CA LEU A 200 6.30 -0.66 -0.41
C LEU A 200 6.97 -0.64 0.96
N ASN A 201 6.83 0.46 1.72
CA ASN A 201 7.31 0.53 3.09
C ASN A 201 6.56 -0.48 3.96
N GLN A 202 5.23 -0.57 3.81
CA GLN A 202 4.46 -1.61 4.50
C GLN A 202 4.92 -3.01 4.10
N MET A 203 5.09 -3.29 2.80
CA MET A 203 5.62 -4.57 2.34
C MET A 203 6.95 -4.93 3.03
N GLN A 204 7.90 -4.00 3.09
CA GLN A 204 9.17 -4.21 3.78
C GLN A 204 9.02 -4.36 5.29
N LEU A 205 8.10 -3.65 5.94
CA LEU A 205 7.82 -3.80 7.37
C LEU A 205 7.25 -5.18 7.68
N TYR A 206 6.21 -5.62 6.95
CA TYR A 206 5.52 -6.88 7.21
C TYR A 206 6.35 -8.10 6.75
N TYR A 207 7.15 -7.98 5.69
CA TYR A 207 7.92 -9.09 5.13
C TYR A 207 9.41 -9.07 5.44
N GLY A 208 10.00 -7.92 5.77
CA GLY A 208 11.44 -7.74 5.92
C GLY A 208 11.93 -7.49 7.35
N THR A 209 11.03 -7.31 8.33
CA THR A 209 11.42 -7.11 9.74
C THR A 209 11.04 -8.30 10.62
N GLU A 210 11.59 -8.33 11.83
CA GLU A 210 11.31 -9.36 12.86
C GLU A 210 10.21 -8.92 13.84
N ASP A 211 9.28 -8.09 13.41
CA ASP A 211 8.16 -7.62 14.23
C ASP A 211 7.10 -8.73 14.38
N ALA A 212 7.00 -9.28 15.59
CA ALA A 212 6.09 -10.39 15.89
C ALA A 212 4.60 -10.06 15.66
N ALA A 213 4.16 -8.82 15.84
CA ALA A 213 2.76 -8.44 15.62
C ALA A 213 2.44 -8.46 14.12
N LYS A 214 3.33 -7.87 13.31
CA LYS A 214 3.19 -7.85 11.84
C LYS A 214 3.28 -9.24 11.24
N ILE A 215 4.22 -10.06 11.73
CA ILE A 215 4.36 -11.46 11.28
C ILE A 215 3.08 -12.24 11.57
N ARG A 216 2.50 -12.12 12.78
CA ARG A 216 1.23 -12.80 13.11
C ARG A 216 0.09 -12.42 12.17
N LEU A 217 -0.01 -11.16 11.74
CA LEU A 217 -1.03 -10.73 10.79
C LEU A 217 -0.84 -11.41 9.42
N VAL A 218 0.39 -11.50 8.93
CA VAL A 218 0.73 -12.20 7.67
C VAL A 218 0.40 -13.69 7.77
N GLU A 219 0.79 -14.34 8.88
CA GLU A 219 0.51 -15.75 9.13
C GLU A 219 -0.99 -16.03 9.22
N ALA A 220 -1.72 -15.21 9.99
CA ALA A 220 -3.16 -15.34 10.15
C ALA A 220 -3.89 -15.18 8.81
N PHE A 221 -3.49 -14.22 7.97
CA PHE A 221 -4.10 -14.03 6.66
C PHE A 221 -3.96 -15.26 5.75
N ASN A 222 -2.79 -15.91 5.75
CA ASN A 222 -2.49 -17.01 4.84
C ASN A 222 -2.99 -18.38 5.36
N HIS A 223 -2.91 -18.65 6.66
CA HIS A 223 -3.21 -19.98 7.22
C HIS A 223 -4.45 -20.02 8.11
N SER A 224 -4.85 -18.90 8.70
CA SER A 224 -5.98 -18.82 9.63
C SER A 224 -6.92 -17.66 9.26
N PRO A 225 -7.44 -17.60 8.02
CA PRO A 225 -8.20 -16.43 7.55
C PRO A 225 -9.45 -16.15 8.38
N ALA A 226 -10.00 -17.17 9.05
CA ALA A 226 -11.15 -17.01 9.96
C ALA A 226 -10.82 -16.17 11.21
N THR A 227 -9.55 -16.09 11.62
CA THR A 227 -9.11 -15.28 12.76
C THR A 227 -8.56 -13.92 12.35
N PHE A 228 -8.42 -13.68 11.04
CA PHE A 228 -7.87 -12.43 10.52
C PHE A 228 -8.93 -11.32 10.54
N GLN A 229 -8.59 -10.18 11.13
CA GLN A 229 -9.44 -8.99 11.16
C GLN A 229 -8.72 -7.81 10.51
N HIS A 230 -9.35 -7.20 9.52
CA HIS A 230 -8.78 -6.04 8.82
C HIS A 230 -8.65 -4.79 9.72
N THR A 231 -9.41 -4.72 10.82
CA THR A 231 -9.30 -3.66 11.83
C THR A 231 -7.97 -3.70 12.56
N ASP A 232 -7.45 -4.91 12.85
CA ASP A 232 -6.15 -5.09 13.52
C ASP A 232 -5.02 -4.61 12.61
N LEU A 233 -5.15 -4.83 11.30
CA LEU A 233 -4.23 -4.36 10.28
C LEU A 233 -4.21 -2.82 10.19
N ILE A 234 -5.37 -2.16 10.24
CA ILE A 234 -5.45 -0.69 10.28
C ILE A 234 -4.77 -0.16 11.53
N ALA A 235 -5.09 -0.71 12.71
CA ALA A 235 -4.52 -0.26 13.97
C ALA A 235 -2.99 -0.36 13.98
N GLU A 236 -2.45 -1.46 13.45
CA GLU A 236 -0.99 -1.68 13.36
C GLU A 236 -0.30 -0.66 12.43
N VAL A 237 -0.96 -0.29 11.33
CA VAL A 237 -0.44 0.71 10.39
C VAL A 237 -0.49 2.12 10.98
N GLU A 238 -1.57 2.48 11.68
CA GLU A 238 -1.68 3.75 12.40
C GLU A 238 -0.62 3.87 13.50
N HIS A 239 -0.39 2.79 14.25
CA HIS A 239 0.66 2.72 15.26
C HIS A 239 2.06 2.90 14.65
N SER A 240 2.31 2.28 13.49
CA SER A 240 3.57 2.41 12.76
C SER A 240 3.78 3.85 12.27
N PHE A 241 2.74 4.51 11.74
CA PHE A 241 2.81 5.91 11.32
C PHE A 241 3.01 6.88 12.49
N ALA A 242 2.37 6.64 13.63
CA ALA A 242 2.54 7.47 14.82
C ALA A 242 3.98 7.37 15.35
N SER A 243 4.53 6.16 15.38
CA SER A 243 5.91 5.91 15.82
C SER A 243 6.95 6.60 14.93
N LEU A 244 6.74 6.61 13.62
CA LEU A 244 7.60 7.33 12.66
C LEU A 244 7.53 8.85 12.80
N LYS A 245 6.37 9.40 13.19
CA LYS A 245 6.22 10.84 13.46
C LYS A 245 6.88 11.26 14.78
N ALA A 246 6.94 10.38 15.76
CA ALA A 246 7.58 10.66 17.06
C ALA A 246 9.11 10.62 17.01
N ALA A 247 9.68 9.98 15.98
CA ALA A 247 11.13 9.84 15.78
C ALA A 247 11.77 10.95 14.93
N ASN A 248 10.97 11.86 14.36
CA ASN A 248 11.40 13.02 13.56
C ASN A 248 11.03 14.33 14.27
#